data_AF-A0A2T9YEB9-F1
#
_entry.id   AF-A0A2T9YEB9-F1
#
_cell.length_a   1.000
_cell.length_b   1.000
_cell.length_c   1.000
_cell.angle_alpha   90.00
_cell.angle_beta   90.00
_cell.angle_gamma   90.00
#
_symmetry.space_group_name_H-M   'P 1'
#
loop_
_entity.id
_entity.type
_entity.pdbx_description
1 polymer ?
#
loop_
_entity_poly.entity_id
_entity_poly.type
_entity_poly.pdbx_seq_one_letter_code
_entity_poly.pdbx_strand_id
1 'polypeptide(L)'
;MTIQDLNLKNSELGEKVSNIRTIVESSNPESEIDTQTQQKTIKHKSNIKSLERKIEKNNVLIKEFYSQKEKVSNALEYNMDAELENVGLSKKSTGLSTKQTMFARLPKLLCLHLNRSMFLSNGYVAKNPAKIVTTPVLDMAPFSTSGHLDTRPNVPISISKKPADYSMNSINSKYQLVAFISHVGSHDSGHYYAYKRIVYDSSTTPEKYNWFRISDTDYSIVDEKTVMNVGNGFMLFYQKMSSKR
;
A
#
# COMPACT_ATOMS: atom_id res chain seq x y z
N MET A 1 10.39 -17.94 7.86
CA MET A 1 11.40 -18.99 7.67
C MET A 1 10.69 -20.13 6.98
N THR A 2 10.99 -20.32 5.71
CA THR A 2 10.38 -21.30 4.81
C THR A 2 11.11 -22.65 4.89
N ILE A 3 10.55 -23.70 4.28
CA ILE A 3 11.25 -24.98 4.09
C ILE A 3 12.57 -24.77 3.33
N GLN A 4 12.59 -23.88 2.33
CA GLN A 4 13.80 -23.53 1.58
C GLN A 4 14.85 -22.86 2.47
N ASP A 5 14.44 -21.91 3.32
CA ASP A 5 15.35 -21.25 4.28
C ASP A 5 15.97 -22.26 5.25
N LEU A 6 15.19 -23.24 5.73
CA LEU A 6 15.67 -24.28 6.65
C LEU A 6 16.62 -25.26 5.95
N ASN A 7 16.32 -25.67 4.73
CA ASN A 7 17.20 -26.52 3.92
C ASN A 7 18.55 -25.84 3.64
N LEU A 8 18.53 -24.57 3.23
CA LEU A 8 19.75 -23.79 3.00
C LEU A 8 20.58 -23.69 4.28
N LYS A 9 19.94 -23.36 5.40
CA LYS A 9 20.60 -23.27 6.71
C LYS A 9 21.17 -24.61 7.17
N ASN A 10 20.50 -25.73 6.89
CA ASN A 10 21.03 -27.07 7.18
C ASN A 10 22.24 -27.41 6.33
N SER A 11 22.25 -27.02 5.05
CA SER A 11 23.42 -27.17 4.17
C SER A 11 24.63 -26.42 4.74
N GLU A 12 24.47 -25.14 5.09
CA GLU A 12 25.54 -24.32 5.68
C GLU A 12 26.05 -24.89 7.02
N LEU A 13 25.15 -25.39 7.86
CA LEU A 13 25.52 -26.03 9.12
C LEU A 13 26.27 -27.34 8.89
N GLY A 14 25.87 -28.12 7.88
CA GLY A 14 26.53 -29.36 7.47
C GLY A 14 27.95 -29.13 6.99
N GLU A 15 28.18 -28.12 6.15
CA GLU A 15 29.52 -27.71 5.71
C GLU A 15 30.40 -27.29 6.90
N LYS A 16 29.85 -26.51 7.84
CA LYS A 16 30.57 -26.13 9.07
C LYS A 16 30.97 -27.34 9.91
N VAL A 17 30.07 -28.32 10.05
CA VAL A 17 30.38 -29.58 10.74
C VAL A 17 31.50 -30.33 10.03
N SER A 18 31.43 -30.46 8.70
CA SER A 18 32.46 -31.12 7.89
C SER A 18 33.82 -30.45 8.07
N ASN A 19 33.89 -29.13 7.95
CA ASN A 19 35.14 -28.37 8.11
C ASN A 19 35.77 -28.57 9.50
N ILE A 20 34.95 -28.55 10.56
CA ILE A 20 35.45 -28.77 11.92
C ILE A 20 35.92 -30.23 12.09
N ARG A 21 35.25 -31.22 11.49
CA ARG A 21 35.70 -32.62 11.52
C ARG A 21 37.05 -32.78 10.83
N THR A 22 37.23 -32.19 9.65
CA THR A 22 38.52 -32.21 8.93
C THR A 22 39.65 -31.58 9.76
N ILE A 23 39.39 -30.47 10.46
CA ILE A 23 40.38 -29.84 11.37
C ILE A 23 40.77 -30.78 12.52
N VAL A 24 39.79 -31.48 13.10
CA VAL A 24 40.02 -32.46 14.18
C VAL A 24 40.81 -33.67 13.67
N GLU A 25 40.52 -34.13 12.45
CA GLU A 25 41.20 -35.28 11.81
C GLU A 25 42.62 -34.94 11.34
N SER A 26 42.88 -33.71 10.90
CA SER A 26 44.22 -33.23 10.52
C SER A 26 45.15 -32.95 11.71
N SER A 27 44.62 -33.01 12.94
CA SER A 27 45.40 -32.83 14.18
C SER A 27 46.03 -34.18 14.57
N ASN A 28 47.27 -34.42 14.15
CA ASN A 28 47.99 -35.69 14.27
C ASN A 28 48.09 -36.22 15.74
N PRO A 29 47.88 -37.52 16.03
CA PRO A 29 47.98 -38.07 17.39
C PRO A 29 49.38 -38.57 17.82
N GLU A 30 50.44 -38.40 17.01
CA GLU A 30 51.74 -39.06 17.22
C GLU A 30 52.89 -38.20 17.80
N SER A 31 52.63 -37.01 18.34
CA SER A 31 53.59 -36.30 19.19
C SER A 31 53.01 -36.08 20.58
N GLU A 32 53.85 -36.08 21.63
CA GLU A 32 53.45 -35.86 23.03
C GLU A 32 52.42 -34.72 23.12
N ILE A 33 51.16 -35.11 23.38
CA ILE A 33 50.03 -34.23 23.16
C ILE A 33 50.00 -33.20 24.29
N ASP A 34 50.41 -31.96 24.00
CA ASP A 34 50.24 -30.83 24.91
C ASP A 34 48.77 -30.69 25.33
N THR A 35 48.54 -30.51 26.64
CA THR A 35 47.26 -30.22 27.30
C THR A 35 46.39 -29.22 26.52
N GLN A 36 47.01 -28.23 25.87
CA GLN A 36 46.28 -27.23 25.07
C GLN A 36 45.63 -27.83 23.81
N THR A 37 46.28 -28.81 23.17
CA THR A 37 45.77 -29.49 21.97
C THR A 37 44.61 -30.42 22.31
N GLN A 38 44.68 -31.12 23.46
CA GLN A 38 43.55 -31.92 23.96
C GLN A 38 42.33 -31.04 24.27
N GLN A 39 42.53 -29.90 24.92
CA GLN A 39 41.45 -28.95 25.23
C GLN A 39 40.78 -28.39 23.97
N LYS A 40 41.56 -28.07 22.92
CA LYS A 40 41.04 -27.62 21.62
C LYS A 40 40.18 -28.69 20.96
N THR A 41 40.63 -29.94 20.92
CA THR A 41 39.88 -31.06 20.33
C THR A 41 38.55 -31.32 21.06
N ILE A 42 38.55 -31.24 22.40
CA ILE A 42 37.32 -31.36 23.20
C ILE A 42 36.33 -30.24 22.87
N LYS A 43 36.81 -29.00 22.70
CA LYS A 43 35.98 -27.84 22.31
C LYS A 43 35.40 -27.99 20.90
N HIS A 44 36.17 -28.53 19.94
CA HIS A 44 35.67 -28.78 18.59
C HIS A 44 34.61 -29.88 18.56
N LYS A 45 34.80 -30.99 19.30
CA LYS A 45 33.80 -32.07 19.41
C LYS A 45 32.49 -31.59 20.05
N SER A 46 32.56 -30.74 21.09
CA SER A 46 31.35 -30.18 21.71
C SER A 46 30.60 -29.21 20.77
N ASN A 47 31.33 -28.44 19.96
CA ASN A 47 30.74 -27.57 18.94
C ASN A 47 30.02 -28.38 17.84
N ILE A 48 30.64 -29.44 17.33
CA ILE A 48 30.01 -30.36 16.35
C ILE A 48 28.67 -30.88 16.90
N LYS A 49 28.66 -31.41 18.13
CA LYS A 49 27.44 -31.93 18.76
C LYS A 49 26.34 -30.87 18.89
N SER A 50 26.71 -29.62 19.13
CA SER A 50 25.78 -28.49 19.19
C SER A 50 25.19 -28.16 17.81
N LEU A 51 26.01 -28.17 16.76
CA LEU A 51 25.57 -27.93 15.38
C LEU A 51 24.67 -29.06 14.87
N GLU A 52 25.02 -30.32 15.12
CA GLU A 52 24.21 -31.49 14.76
C GLU A 52 22.82 -31.45 15.42
N ARG A 53 22.75 -31.07 16.70
CA ARG A 53 21.45 -30.86 17.38
C ARG A 53 20.61 -29.77 16.72
N LYS A 54 21.23 -28.73 16.15
CA LYS A 54 20.50 -27.69 15.41
C LYS A 54 19.97 -28.21 14.08
N ILE A 55 20.78 -29.00 13.35
CA ILE A 55 20.37 -29.65 12.10
C ILE A 55 19.19 -30.59 12.36
N GLU A 56 19.26 -31.42 13.40
CA GLU A 56 18.19 -32.35 13.76
C GLU A 56 16.88 -31.63 14.09
N LYS A 57 16.95 -30.55 14.90
CA LYS A 57 15.77 -29.71 15.17
C LYS A 57 15.17 -29.13 13.89
N ASN A 58 16.00 -28.65 12.97
CA ASN A 58 15.53 -28.13 11.69
C ASN A 58 14.88 -29.24 10.83
N ASN A 59 15.44 -30.45 10.81
CA ASN A 59 14.88 -31.59 10.07
C ASN A 59 13.49 -31.99 10.59
N VAL A 60 13.29 -31.97 11.91
CA VAL A 60 11.96 -32.21 12.52
C VAL A 60 10.96 -31.14 12.04
N LEU A 61 11.34 -29.86 12.08
CA LEU A 61 10.49 -28.76 11.59
C LEU A 61 10.17 -28.87 10.09
N ILE A 62 11.14 -29.28 9.28
CA ILE A 62 10.94 -29.48 7.84
C ILE A 62 9.90 -30.58 7.60
N LYS A 63 10.01 -31.72 8.28
CA LYS A 63 9.03 -32.81 8.19
C LYS A 63 7.64 -32.34 8.61
N GLU A 64 7.56 -31.59 9.71
CA GLU A 64 6.30 -31.00 10.17
C GLU A 64 5.68 -30.08 9.11
N PHE A 65 6.46 -29.17 8.52
CA PHE A 65 5.97 -28.25 7.49
C PHE A 65 5.52 -28.96 6.20
N TYR A 66 6.17 -30.05 5.79
CA TYR A 66 5.69 -30.86 4.68
C TYR A 66 4.33 -31.51 4.99
N SER A 67 4.17 -32.07 6.19
CA SER A 67 2.88 -32.63 6.62
C SER A 67 1.78 -31.57 6.67
N GLN A 68 2.07 -30.38 7.20
CA GLN A 68 1.11 -29.27 7.21
C GLN A 68 0.74 -28.82 5.78
N LYS A 69 1.72 -28.73 4.87
CA LYS A 69 1.48 -28.39 3.45
C LYS A 69 0.54 -29.38 2.78
N GLU A 70 0.72 -30.67 3.02
CA GLU A 70 -0.12 -31.72 2.48
C GLU A 70 -1.56 -31.62 2.98
N LYS A 71 -1.75 -31.44 4.29
CA LYS A 71 -3.08 -31.21 4.89
C LYS A 71 -3.81 -30.02 4.26
N VAL A 72 -3.12 -28.90 4.10
CA VAL A 72 -3.68 -27.69 3.49
C VAL A 72 -4.05 -27.94 2.01
N SER A 73 -3.18 -28.62 1.26
CA SER A 73 -3.44 -28.95 -0.14
C SER A 73 -4.66 -29.87 -0.30
N ASN A 74 -4.82 -30.85 0.59
CA ASN A 74 -5.95 -31.77 0.60
C ASN A 74 -7.27 -31.02 0.93
N ALA A 75 -7.27 -30.18 1.98
CA ALA A 75 -8.44 -29.37 2.29
C ALA A 75 -8.86 -28.46 1.13
N LEU A 76 -7.90 -27.81 0.45
CA LEU A 76 -8.17 -26.98 -0.73
C LEU A 76 -8.83 -27.75 -1.89
N GLU A 77 -8.53 -29.03 -2.04
CA GLU A 77 -9.03 -29.86 -3.14
C GLU A 77 -10.38 -30.50 -2.83
N TYR A 78 -10.58 -31.00 -1.59
CA TYR A 78 -11.71 -31.85 -1.26
C TYR A 78 -12.72 -31.22 -0.28
N ASN A 79 -12.29 -30.34 0.63
CA ASN A 79 -13.18 -29.70 1.60
C ASN A 79 -12.54 -28.43 2.19
N MET A 80 -12.93 -27.27 1.65
CA MET A 80 -12.40 -25.97 2.08
C MET A 80 -12.76 -25.58 3.52
N ASP A 81 -13.79 -26.21 4.10
CA ASP A 81 -14.24 -25.95 5.48
C ASP A 81 -13.69 -26.98 6.48
N ALA A 82 -12.80 -27.88 6.04
CA ALA A 82 -12.19 -28.89 6.92
C ALA A 82 -11.31 -28.24 8.00
N GLU A 83 -11.40 -28.76 9.23
CA GLU A 83 -10.60 -28.29 10.35
C GLU A 83 -9.14 -28.74 10.20
N LEU A 84 -8.21 -27.79 10.20
CA LEU A 84 -6.77 -28.05 10.02
C LEU A 84 -6.06 -28.24 11.36
N GLU A 85 -6.28 -29.39 11.99
CA GLU A 85 -5.66 -29.71 13.29
C GLU A 85 -4.12 -29.59 13.24
N ASN A 86 -3.57 -28.90 14.24
CA ASN A 86 -2.13 -28.65 14.42
C ASN A 86 -1.47 -27.81 13.31
N VAL A 87 -2.24 -27.16 12.43
CA VAL A 87 -1.73 -26.17 11.48
C VAL A 87 -1.97 -24.77 12.04
N GLY A 88 -1.02 -24.28 12.84
CA GLY A 88 -1.09 -22.93 13.40
C GLY A 88 -0.64 -21.85 12.40
N LEU A 89 -1.40 -20.76 12.28
CA LEU A 89 -0.91 -19.58 11.58
C LEU A 89 0.32 -19.00 12.30
N SER A 90 1.38 -18.73 11.55
CA SER A 90 2.57 -18.08 12.10
C SER A 90 2.20 -16.72 12.71
N LYS A 91 2.38 -16.57 14.03
CA LYS A 91 2.22 -15.29 14.75
C LYS A 91 3.26 -14.24 14.36
N LYS A 92 4.27 -14.60 13.56
CA LYS A 92 5.25 -13.63 13.05
C LYS A 92 4.57 -12.74 12.02
N SER A 93 4.14 -11.56 12.46
CA SER A 93 3.90 -10.41 11.59
C SER A 93 5.13 -10.24 10.70
N THR A 94 4.92 -10.18 9.38
CA THR A 94 5.96 -9.87 8.39
C THR A 94 6.51 -8.44 8.56
N GLY A 95 5.97 -7.66 9.52
CA GLY A 95 6.35 -6.27 9.81
C GLY A 95 5.90 -5.27 8.75
N LEU A 96 5.43 -5.74 7.60
CA LEU A 96 5.09 -4.94 6.43
C LEU A 96 3.63 -5.22 6.07
N SER A 97 2.75 -4.30 6.48
CA SER A 97 1.35 -4.28 6.06
C SER A 97 1.11 -3.14 5.08
N THR A 98 0.43 -3.42 3.98
CA THR A 98 0.01 -2.38 3.02
C THR A 98 -1.45 -2.05 3.25
N LYS A 99 -1.77 -0.75 3.39
CA LYS A 99 -3.14 -0.25 3.37
C LYS A 99 -3.38 0.51 2.08
N GLN A 100 -4.27 0.01 1.24
CA GLN A 100 -4.77 0.73 0.07
C GLN A 100 -6.19 1.22 0.34
N THR A 101 -6.55 2.39 -0.17
CA THR A 101 -7.90 2.96 -0.03
C THR A 101 -8.33 3.52 -1.37
N MET A 102 -9.54 3.15 -1.81
CA MET A 102 -10.10 3.52 -3.11
C MET A 102 -11.60 3.80 -2.97
N PHE A 103 -12.18 4.50 -3.94
CA PHE A 103 -13.63 4.73 -3.99
C PHE A 103 -14.35 3.50 -4.53
N ALA A 104 -15.16 2.84 -3.69
CA ALA A 104 -16.03 1.76 -4.13
C ALA A 104 -17.19 2.26 -5.01
N ARG A 105 -17.74 3.43 -4.67
CA ARG A 105 -18.82 4.09 -5.41
C ARG A 105 -18.58 5.60 -5.43
N LEU A 106 -18.62 6.18 -6.62
CA LEU A 106 -18.40 7.62 -6.80
C LEU A 106 -19.71 8.41 -6.59
N PRO A 107 -19.69 9.50 -5.79
CA PRO A 107 -20.90 10.28 -5.45
C PRO A 107 -21.38 11.17 -6.60
N LYS A 108 -22.66 11.54 -6.67
CA LYS A 108 -23.15 12.44 -7.74
C LYS A 108 -22.48 13.82 -7.69
N LEU A 109 -22.26 14.34 -6.49
CA LEU A 109 -21.51 15.57 -6.23
C LEU A 109 -20.32 15.21 -5.34
N LEU A 110 -19.11 15.48 -5.83
CA LEU A 110 -17.85 15.24 -5.14
C LEU A 110 -17.36 16.55 -4.53
N CYS A 111 -17.15 16.57 -3.21
CA CYS A 111 -16.52 17.67 -2.50
C CYS A 111 -15.11 17.26 -2.11
N LEU A 112 -14.10 17.99 -2.59
CA LEU A 112 -12.71 17.83 -2.21
C LEU A 112 -12.32 18.97 -1.27
N HIS A 113 -12.14 18.64 0.02
CA HIS A 113 -11.60 19.56 1.01
C HIS A 113 -10.08 19.39 1.08
N LEU A 114 -9.35 20.47 0.82
CA LEU A 114 -7.89 20.47 0.84
C LEU A 114 -7.42 20.89 2.22
N ASN A 115 -6.82 19.95 2.96
CA ASN A 115 -6.26 20.25 4.26
C ASN A 115 -5.05 21.18 4.10
N ARG A 116 -5.27 22.46 4.41
CA ARG A 116 -4.24 23.49 4.40
C ARG A 116 -3.66 23.77 5.79
N SER A 117 -4.11 23.12 6.86
CA SER A 117 -3.52 23.31 8.18
C SER A 117 -2.23 22.48 8.30
N MET A 118 -1.16 23.12 8.78
CA MET A 118 0.15 22.51 8.98
C MET A 118 0.62 22.80 10.39
N PHE A 119 1.22 21.79 11.03
CA PHE A 119 1.94 21.98 12.29
C PHE A 119 3.44 22.04 12.00
N LEU A 120 4.06 23.13 12.45
CA LEU A 120 5.50 23.31 12.38
C LEU A 120 6.18 22.58 13.55
N SER A 121 7.48 22.31 13.42
CA SER A 121 8.25 21.58 14.45
C SER A 121 8.30 22.30 15.80
N ASN A 122 8.10 23.62 15.80
CA ASN A 122 8.00 24.46 16.99
C ASN A 122 6.58 24.51 17.59
N GLY A 123 5.64 23.70 17.10
CA GLY A 123 4.27 23.61 17.60
C GLY A 123 3.31 24.68 17.08
N TYR A 124 3.79 25.67 16.33
CA TYR A 124 2.92 26.67 15.71
C TYR A 124 2.12 26.08 14.55
N VAL A 125 0.90 26.58 14.39
CA VAL A 125 0.03 26.21 13.27
C VAL A 125 0.19 27.23 12.16
N ALA A 126 0.29 26.74 10.92
CA ALA A 126 0.44 27.55 9.74
C ALA A 126 -0.50 27.08 8.63
N LYS A 127 -0.73 27.94 7.65
CA LYS A 127 -1.49 27.60 6.44
C LYS A 127 -0.53 27.20 5.32
N ASN A 128 -0.78 26.06 4.69
CA ASN A 128 -0.10 25.59 3.50
C ASN A 128 -0.39 26.53 2.30
N PRO A 129 0.61 27.28 1.80
CA PRO A 129 0.42 28.21 0.70
C PRO A 129 0.50 27.53 -0.67
N ALA A 130 0.74 26.21 -0.73
CA ALA A 130 0.93 25.49 -1.99
C ALA A 130 -0.22 25.75 -2.97
N LYS A 131 0.14 26.17 -4.18
CA LYS A 131 -0.83 26.39 -5.25
C LYS A 131 -1.27 25.03 -5.80
N ILE A 132 -2.58 24.86 -5.94
CA ILE A 132 -3.15 23.68 -6.60
C ILE A 132 -3.33 23.96 -8.08
N VAL A 133 -3.01 22.97 -8.90
CA VAL A 133 -3.40 22.95 -10.30
C VAL A 133 -4.78 22.31 -10.37
N THR A 134 -5.75 23.05 -10.89
CA THR A 134 -7.14 22.59 -11.01
C THR A 134 -7.45 22.30 -12.46
N THR A 135 -8.18 21.21 -12.71
CA THR A 135 -8.68 20.88 -14.04
C THR A 135 -10.20 21.11 -14.09
N PRO A 136 -10.74 21.62 -15.22
CA PRO A 136 -12.19 21.74 -15.40
C PRO A 136 -12.88 20.38 -15.30
N VAL A 137 -12.26 19.34 -15.88
CA VAL A 137 -12.74 17.96 -15.84
C VAL A 137 -11.76 17.10 -15.04
N LEU A 138 -12.29 16.34 -14.08
CA LEU A 138 -11.57 15.40 -13.24
C LEU A 138 -11.99 13.98 -13.60
N ASP A 139 -11.01 13.12 -13.89
CA ASP A 139 -11.24 11.69 -14.10
C ASP A 139 -10.92 10.91 -12.82
N MET A 140 -11.96 10.33 -12.21
CA MET A 140 -11.86 9.56 -10.98
C MET A 140 -11.60 8.06 -11.22
N ALA A 141 -11.55 7.60 -12.47
CA ALA A 141 -11.40 6.18 -12.80
C ALA A 141 -10.18 5.55 -12.11
N PRO A 142 -8.97 6.17 -12.11
CA PRO A 142 -7.78 5.59 -11.47
C PRO A 142 -7.90 5.42 -9.94
N PHE A 143 -8.84 6.12 -9.30
CA PHE A 143 -9.02 6.14 -7.85
C PHE A 143 -10.22 5.31 -7.40
N SER A 144 -10.92 4.64 -8.32
CA SER A 144 -12.14 3.87 -8.06
C SER A 144 -11.96 2.38 -8.33
N THR A 145 -12.74 1.54 -7.64
CA THR A 145 -12.70 0.09 -7.83
C THR A 145 -13.51 -0.33 -9.04
N SER A 146 -13.04 -1.33 -9.80
CA SER A 146 -13.77 -1.88 -10.96
C SER A 146 -14.85 -2.93 -10.59
N GLY A 147 -15.19 -3.07 -9.30
CA GLY A 147 -16.11 -4.10 -8.79
C GLY A 147 -15.46 -5.47 -8.60
N HIS A 148 -14.28 -5.70 -9.18
CA HIS A 148 -13.45 -6.89 -8.93
C HIS A 148 -12.18 -6.49 -8.17
N LEU A 149 -12.01 -7.04 -6.96
CA LEU A 149 -10.88 -6.72 -6.08
C LEU A 149 -9.83 -7.83 -6.11
N ASP A 150 -8.55 -7.49 -6.30
CA ASP A 150 -7.43 -8.41 -6.18
C ASP A 150 -6.96 -8.46 -4.72
N THR A 151 -6.94 -9.65 -4.13
CA THR A 151 -6.60 -9.85 -2.71
C THR A 151 -5.12 -10.11 -2.48
N ARG A 152 -4.30 -10.18 -3.54
CA ARG A 152 -2.87 -10.43 -3.41
C ARG A 152 -2.16 -9.17 -2.90
N PRO A 153 -1.28 -9.27 -1.88
CA PRO A 153 -0.66 -8.10 -1.25
C PRO A 153 0.36 -7.38 -2.15
N ASN A 154 0.88 -8.06 -3.17
CA ASN A 154 1.94 -7.57 -4.06
C ASN A 154 1.39 -6.90 -5.33
N VAL A 155 0.07 -6.76 -5.44
CA VAL A 155 -0.58 -6.17 -6.62
C VAL A 155 -1.60 -5.12 -6.18
N PRO A 156 -1.90 -4.11 -7.02
CA PRO A 156 -2.96 -3.15 -6.70
C PRO A 156 -4.31 -3.85 -6.50
N ILE A 157 -5.09 -3.42 -5.51
CA ILE A 157 -6.40 -4.01 -5.16
C ILE A 157 -7.43 -3.92 -6.28
N SER A 158 -7.22 -3.04 -7.27
CA SER A 158 -8.07 -2.91 -8.45
C SER A 158 -7.17 -2.74 -9.66
N ILE A 159 -7.18 -3.72 -10.57
CA ILE A 159 -6.48 -3.68 -11.85
C ILE A 159 -7.54 -3.84 -12.94
N SER A 160 -7.81 -2.79 -13.69
CA SER A 160 -8.68 -2.86 -14.87
C SER A 160 -7.97 -3.65 -15.97
N LYS A 161 -8.06 -4.98 -15.95
CA LYS A 161 -7.39 -5.86 -16.91
C LYS A 161 -8.12 -5.97 -18.26
N LYS A 162 -9.36 -5.49 -18.38
CA LYS A 162 -10.18 -5.60 -19.59
C LYS A 162 -10.56 -4.23 -20.15
N PRO A 163 -10.32 -3.94 -21.45
CA PRO A 163 -10.78 -2.73 -22.14
C PRO A 163 -12.28 -2.44 -21.98
N ALA A 164 -13.11 -3.49 -21.86
CA ALA A 164 -14.56 -3.38 -21.68
C ALA A 164 -14.97 -2.80 -20.32
N ASP A 165 -14.24 -3.10 -19.24
CA ASP A 165 -14.52 -2.56 -17.90
C ASP A 165 -14.12 -1.09 -17.77
N TYR A 166 -13.24 -0.60 -18.67
CA TYR A 166 -12.97 0.82 -18.79
C TYR A 166 -14.17 1.57 -19.36
N SER A 167 -15.00 1.00 -20.26
CA SER A 167 -16.03 1.80 -20.94
C SER A 167 -17.15 2.27 -19.99
N MET A 168 -17.62 1.39 -19.10
CA MET A 168 -18.71 1.71 -18.17
C MET A 168 -18.23 2.54 -16.97
N ASN A 169 -17.01 2.30 -16.48
CA ASN A 169 -16.42 3.08 -15.40
C ASN A 169 -15.88 4.43 -15.87
N SER A 170 -15.23 4.52 -17.06
CA SER A 170 -14.65 5.78 -17.57
C SER A 170 -15.69 6.83 -17.96
N ILE A 171 -16.89 6.41 -18.38
CA ILE A 171 -17.98 7.34 -18.67
C ILE A 171 -18.59 7.86 -17.36
N ASN A 172 -18.65 7.00 -16.33
CA ASN A 172 -19.27 7.30 -15.05
C ASN A 172 -18.24 7.70 -13.96
N SER A 173 -17.02 8.07 -14.36
CA SER A 173 -15.96 8.55 -13.47
C SER A 173 -15.54 9.98 -13.76
N LYS A 174 -16.12 10.63 -14.78
CA LYS A 174 -15.80 12.02 -15.13
C LYS A 174 -16.65 13.00 -14.35
N TYR A 175 -16.00 14.06 -13.92
CA TYR A 175 -16.52 15.06 -13.02
C TYR A 175 -16.21 16.45 -13.55
N GLN A 176 -17.20 17.32 -13.61
CA GLN A 176 -17.07 18.71 -14.03
C GLN A 176 -16.98 19.62 -12.80
N LEU A 177 -15.99 20.51 -12.75
CA LEU A 177 -15.89 21.52 -11.70
C LEU A 177 -17.10 22.45 -11.77
N VAL A 178 -17.82 22.58 -10.65
CA VAL A 178 -19.01 23.43 -10.54
C VAL A 178 -18.86 24.54 -9.52
N ALA A 179 -17.97 24.39 -8.52
CA ALA A 179 -17.63 25.47 -7.61
C ALA A 179 -16.21 25.31 -7.07
N PHE A 180 -15.60 26.43 -6.73
CA PHE A 180 -14.27 26.52 -6.16
C PHE A 180 -14.30 27.54 -5.03
N ILE A 181 -14.03 27.11 -3.81
CA ILE A 181 -13.95 27.98 -2.64
C ILE A 181 -12.48 28.26 -2.37
N SER A 182 -12.16 29.54 -2.21
CA SER A 182 -10.83 30.00 -1.86
C SER A 182 -10.83 30.61 -0.46
N HIS A 183 -9.72 30.41 0.25
CA HIS A 183 -9.43 31.08 1.51
C HIS A 183 -8.21 31.98 1.31
N VAL A 184 -8.35 33.27 1.56
CA VAL A 184 -7.22 34.22 1.64
C VAL A 184 -7.02 34.64 3.08
N GLY A 185 -5.77 34.70 3.55
CA GLY A 185 -5.46 34.92 4.96
C GLY A 185 -4.59 33.82 5.54
N SER A 186 -4.38 33.89 6.86
CA SER A 186 -3.55 33.01 7.66
C SER A 186 -4.28 31.72 8.03
N HIS A 187 -3.75 30.97 9.00
CA HIS A 187 -4.43 29.83 9.58
C HIS A 187 -5.59 30.27 10.50
N ASP A 188 -5.39 31.35 11.26
CA ASP A 188 -6.29 31.75 12.35
C ASP A 188 -7.33 32.80 11.92
N SER A 189 -7.10 33.47 10.79
CA SER A 189 -8.02 34.45 10.25
C SER A 189 -7.89 34.57 8.74
N GLY A 190 -8.98 34.99 8.11
CA GLY A 190 -8.98 35.23 6.68
C GLY A 190 -10.38 35.45 6.15
N HIS A 191 -10.49 35.38 4.84
CA HIS A 191 -11.70 35.63 4.08
C HIS A 191 -11.96 34.51 3.09
N TYR A 192 -13.21 34.08 3.03
CA TYR A 192 -13.67 33.07 2.09
C TYR A 192 -14.43 33.73 0.95
N TYR A 193 -14.16 33.27 -0.27
CA TYR A 193 -14.94 33.65 -1.43
C TYR A 193 -15.07 32.44 -2.35
N ALA A 194 -16.10 32.46 -3.20
CA ALA A 194 -16.45 31.35 -4.05
C ALA A 194 -16.40 31.75 -5.53
N TYR A 195 -15.99 30.81 -6.36
CA TYR A 195 -16.29 30.80 -7.78
C TYR A 195 -17.37 29.77 -8.03
N LYS A 196 -18.44 30.15 -8.73
CA LYS A 196 -19.55 29.27 -9.06
C LYS A 196 -19.78 29.25 -10.56
N ARG A 197 -19.84 28.05 -11.14
CA ARG A 197 -20.29 27.85 -12.52
C ARG A 197 -21.81 27.81 -12.55
N ILE A 198 -22.40 28.61 -13.41
CA ILE A 198 -23.84 28.66 -13.65
C ILE A 198 -24.10 28.41 -15.13
N VAL A 199 -24.85 27.35 -15.42
CA VAL A 199 -25.31 27.02 -16.77
C VAL A 199 -26.55 27.87 -17.04
N TYR A 200 -26.56 28.59 -18.15
CA TYR A 200 -27.70 29.42 -18.56
C TYR A 200 -28.40 28.88 -19.81
N ASP A 201 -27.74 27.99 -20.56
CA ASP A 201 -28.32 27.32 -21.73
C ASP A 201 -27.82 25.88 -21.78
N SER A 202 -28.71 24.95 -21.41
CA SER A 202 -28.48 23.50 -21.47
C SER A 202 -28.91 22.88 -22.80
N SER A 203 -29.50 23.67 -23.71
CA SER A 203 -29.96 23.16 -25.01
C SER A 203 -28.83 22.99 -26.02
N THR A 204 -27.73 23.75 -25.86
CA THR A 204 -26.55 23.67 -26.71
C THR A 204 -25.57 22.58 -26.27
N THR A 205 -24.82 22.02 -27.21
CA THR A 205 -23.70 21.11 -26.94
C THR A 205 -22.41 21.71 -27.52
N PRO A 206 -21.45 22.15 -26.69
CA PRO A 206 -21.44 22.13 -25.22
C PRO A 206 -22.46 23.09 -24.58
N GLU A 207 -22.86 22.79 -23.34
CA GLU A 207 -23.71 23.67 -22.53
C GLU A 207 -23.02 25.03 -22.36
N LYS A 208 -23.77 26.13 -22.46
CA LYS A 208 -23.20 27.45 -22.19
C LYS A 208 -23.33 27.79 -20.72
N TYR A 209 -22.24 28.31 -20.18
CA TYR A 209 -22.12 28.64 -18.77
C TYR A 209 -21.28 29.90 -18.58
N ASN A 210 -21.48 30.54 -17.44
CA ASN A 210 -20.64 31.62 -16.95
C ASN A 210 -20.08 31.24 -15.58
N TRP A 211 -18.89 31.75 -15.27
CA TRP A 211 -18.34 31.70 -13.93
C TRP A 211 -18.61 33.01 -13.20
N PHE A 212 -19.01 32.91 -11.95
CA PHE A 212 -19.21 34.06 -11.07
C PHE A 212 -18.24 33.97 -9.91
N ARG A 213 -17.49 35.04 -9.66
CA ARG A 213 -16.80 35.25 -8.38
C ARG A 213 -17.79 35.90 -7.42
N ILE A 214 -17.93 35.35 -6.23
CA ILE A 214 -18.87 35.78 -5.20
C ILE A 214 -18.09 35.95 -3.90
N SER A 215 -18.09 37.16 -3.37
CA SER A 215 -17.45 37.55 -2.10
C SER A 215 -18.43 38.41 -1.34
N ASP A 216 -19.08 37.85 -0.33
CA ASP A 216 -20.14 38.52 0.44
C ASP A 216 -21.25 39.08 -0.47
N THR A 217 -21.41 40.41 -0.50
CA THR A 217 -22.37 41.13 -1.35
C THR A 217 -21.87 41.34 -2.77
N ASP A 218 -20.56 41.22 -3.00
CA ASP A 218 -19.95 41.51 -4.29
C ASP A 218 -19.93 40.27 -5.17
N TYR A 219 -20.45 40.40 -6.39
CA TYR A 219 -20.36 39.36 -7.40
C TYR A 219 -19.98 39.93 -8.77
N SER A 220 -19.20 39.16 -9.52
CA SER A 220 -18.79 39.53 -10.87
C SER A 220 -18.62 38.30 -11.76
N ILE A 221 -18.87 38.47 -13.05
CA ILE A 221 -18.60 37.42 -14.05
C ILE A 221 -17.08 37.36 -14.28
N VAL A 222 -16.54 36.15 -14.33
CA VAL A 222 -15.13 35.88 -14.60
C VAL A 222 -14.99 34.80 -15.66
N ASP A 223 -13.84 34.75 -16.32
CA ASP A 223 -13.50 33.71 -17.28
C ASP A 223 -13.02 32.43 -16.58
N GLU A 224 -13.17 31.29 -17.27
CA GLU A 224 -12.74 29.99 -16.74
C GLU A 224 -11.24 29.94 -16.46
N LYS A 225 -10.40 30.60 -17.29
CA LYS A 225 -8.94 30.61 -17.10
C LYS A 225 -8.56 31.33 -15.80
N THR A 226 -9.24 32.40 -15.43
CA THR A 226 -9.08 33.03 -14.11
C THR A 226 -9.37 32.05 -12.99
N VAL A 227 -10.49 31.31 -13.05
CA VAL A 227 -10.86 30.31 -12.02
C VAL A 227 -9.81 29.21 -11.88
N MET A 228 -9.27 28.69 -12.99
CA MET A 228 -8.26 27.62 -12.96
C MET A 228 -6.91 28.10 -12.40
N ASN A 229 -6.61 29.40 -12.48
CA ASN A 229 -5.36 30.00 -12.00
C ASN A 229 -5.41 30.53 -10.57
N VAL A 230 -6.56 30.42 -9.89
CA VAL A 230 -6.74 30.88 -8.50
C VAL A 230 -5.70 30.26 -7.55
N GLY A 231 -5.45 28.95 -7.67
CA GLY A 231 -4.36 28.24 -6.98
C GLY A 231 -4.51 28.07 -5.47
N ASN A 232 -5.20 28.95 -4.76
CA ASN A 232 -5.41 28.88 -3.31
C ASN A 232 -6.74 28.21 -2.91
N GLY A 233 -7.13 27.15 -3.61
CA GLY A 233 -8.38 26.43 -3.34
C GLY A 233 -8.41 25.76 -1.98
N PHE A 234 -9.50 25.94 -1.27
CA PHE A 234 -9.79 25.33 0.03
C PHE A 234 -10.78 24.17 -0.13
N MET A 235 -11.85 24.38 -0.89
CA MET A 235 -12.80 23.32 -1.25
C MET A 235 -13.14 23.38 -2.73
N LEU A 236 -13.22 22.23 -3.37
CA LEU A 236 -13.60 22.10 -4.78
C LEU A 236 -14.82 21.20 -4.87
N PHE A 237 -15.81 21.65 -5.63
CA PHE A 237 -17.03 20.89 -5.88
C PHE A 237 -17.08 20.48 -7.34
N TYR A 238 -17.23 19.19 -7.54
CA TYR A 238 -17.33 18.58 -8.84
C TYR A 238 -18.65 17.84 -8.98
N GLN A 239 -19.37 18.09 -10.05
CA GLN A 239 -20.60 17.37 -10.39
C GLN A 239 -20.26 16.25 -11.36
N LYS A 240 -20.79 15.05 -11.10
CA LYS A 240 -20.64 13.90 -11.99
C LYS A 240 -21.25 14.22 -13.35
N MET A 241 -20.46 14.03 -14.41
CA MET A 241 -20.95 14.17 -15.78
C MET A 241 -21.87 12.97 -16.05
N SER A 242 -23.17 13.19 -16.17
CA SER A 242 -24.08 12.13 -16.56
C SER A 242 -23.79 11.73 -18.02
N SER A 243 -23.63 10.44 -18.28
CA SER A 243 -23.96 9.91 -19.60
C SER A 243 -25.45 10.19 -19.80
N LYS A 244 -25.81 10.96 -20.84
CA LYS A 244 -27.21 11.06 -21.25
C LYS A 244 -27.70 9.62 -21.47
N ARG A 245 -28.68 9.20 -20.69
CA ARG A 245 -29.44 7.97 -20.94
C ARG A 245 -30.24 8.13 -22.22
#